data_AF-A0A7J2JS32-F1
#
_entry.id   AF-A0A7J2JS32-F1
#
_cell.length_a   1.000
_cell.length_b   1.000
_cell.length_c   1.000
_cell.angle_alpha   90.00
_cell.angle_beta   90.00
_cell.angle_gamma   90.00
#
_symmetry.space_group_name_H-M   'P 1'
#
loop_
_entity.id
_entity.type
_entity.pdbx_description
1 polymer ?
#
loop_
_entity_poly.entity_id
_entity_poly.type
_entity_poly.pdbx_seq_one_letter_code
_entity_poly.pdbx_strand_id
1 'polypeptide(L)'
;MELAEPVIRVEGLKWKYEGSRDWVLKGVDLEIHQGEFVGIVGPNDSGKTTLAMSLNGLVPNNYPGAMQGRVVVDGMDTREHSVAEIA
;
A
#
# COMPACT_ATOMS: atom_id res chain seq x y z
N MET A 1 -1.47 28.38 -0.60
CA MET A 1 -1.26 27.53 0.58
C MET A 1 -0.70 26.23 0.04
N GLU A 2 0.56 25.93 0.34
CA GLU A 2 1.14 24.61 0.06
C GLU A 2 0.35 23.60 0.88
N LEU A 3 -0.24 22.59 0.23
CA LEU A 3 -0.80 21.46 0.94
C LEU A 3 0.37 20.72 1.59
N ALA A 4 0.24 20.38 2.86
CA ALA A 4 1.25 19.57 3.53
C ALA A 4 1.37 18.22 2.82
N GLU A 5 2.61 17.78 2.57
CA GLU A 5 2.86 16.48 1.92
C GLU A 5 2.15 15.35 2.68
N PRO A 6 1.52 14.39 1.98
CA PRO A 6 0.84 13.27 2.63
C PRO A 6 1.86 12.37 3.34
N VAL A 7 1.48 11.87 4.53
CA VAL A 7 2.30 10.91 5.29
C VAL A 7 2.23 9.51 4.67
N ILE A 8 1.15 9.20 3.97
CA ILE A 8 1.03 7.98 3.16
C ILE A 8 0.57 8.37 1.76
N ARG A 9 1.30 7.90 0.75
CA ARG A 9 0.97 8.08 -0.67
C ARG A 9 1.02 6.75 -1.40
N VAL A 10 -0.09 6.40 -2.05
CA VAL A 10 -0.26 5.21 -2.88
C VAL A 10 -0.58 5.68 -4.29
N GLU A 11 0.19 5.21 -5.28
CA GLU A 11 0.06 5.62 -6.67
C GLU A 11 -0.05 4.39 -7.57
N GLY A 12 -1.21 4.23 -8.21
CA GLY A 12 -1.48 3.17 -9.18
C GLY A 12 -1.22 1.76 -8.66
N LEU A 13 -1.38 1.52 -7.35
CA LEU A 13 -0.95 0.29 -6.71
C LEU A 13 -1.72 -0.92 -7.26
N LYS A 14 -0.96 -1.86 -7.82
CA LYS A 14 -1.44 -3.18 -8.18
C LYS A 14 -0.61 -4.23 -7.47
N TRP A 15 -1.29 -5.26 -6.95
CA TRP A 15 -0.64 -6.39 -6.31
C TRP A 15 -1.25 -7.71 -6.77
N LYS A 16 -0.40 -8.68 -7.06
CA LYS A 16 -0.77 -10.05 -7.39
C LYS A 16 0.16 -11.01 -6.66
N TYR A 17 -0.39 -11.84 -5.79
CA TYR A 17 0.38 -12.90 -5.12
C TYR A 17 0.93 -13.91 -6.13
N GLU A 18 2.07 -14.51 -5.79
CA GLU A 18 2.66 -15.59 -6.58
C GLU A 18 1.66 -16.74 -6.76
N GLY A 19 1.59 -17.28 -7.99
CA GLY A 19 0.64 -18.33 -8.36
C GLY A 19 -0.81 -17.86 -8.59
N SER A 20 -1.19 -16.65 -8.19
CA SER A 20 -2.50 -16.09 -8.51
C SER A 20 -2.61 -15.73 -9.99
N ARG A 21 -3.79 -15.96 -10.58
CA ARG A 21 -4.12 -15.48 -11.93
C ARG A 21 -4.41 -13.98 -11.94
N ASP A 22 -5.15 -13.52 -10.93
CA ASP A 22 -5.73 -12.18 -10.89
C ASP A 22 -5.01 -11.25 -9.92
N TRP A 23 -4.99 -9.98 -10.29
CA TRP A 23 -4.58 -8.88 -9.42
C TRP A 23 -5.61 -8.68 -8.29
N VAL A 24 -5.13 -8.69 -7.04
CA VAL A 24 -5.96 -8.40 -5.85
C VAL A 24 -6.19 -6.91 -5.72
N LEU A 25 -5.15 -6.09 -5.91
CA LEU A 25 -5.26 -4.64 -6.03
C LEU A 25 -5.09 -4.26 -7.50
N LYS A 26 -5.94 -3.36 -8.01
CA LYS A 26 -6.10 -3.10 -9.45
C LYS A 26 -5.88 -1.64 -9.85
N GLY A 27 -4.99 -0.93 -9.17
CA GLY A 27 -4.68 0.47 -9.42
C GLY A 27 -5.34 1.35 -8.37
N VAL A 28 -4.88 1.22 -7.12
CA VAL A 28 -5.34 2.04 -6.00
C VAL A 28 -4.52 3.32 -5.97
N ASP A 29 -5.19 4.46 -5.89
CA ASP A 29 -4.62 5.77 -5.61
C ASP A 29 -5.18 6.26 -4.27
N LEU A 30 -4.31 6.68 -3.35
CA LEU A 30 -4.70 7.11 -2.01
C LEU A 30 -3.64 8.05 -1.44
N GLU A 31 -4.09 9.15 -0.87
CA GLU A 31 -3.26 10.04 -0.05
C GLU A 31 -3.88 10.11 1.34
N ILE A 32 -3.05 10.01 2.37
CA ILE A 32 -3.45 10.21 3.77
C ILE A 32 -2.52 11.25 4.37
N HIS A 33 -3.10 12.31 4.92
CA HIS A 33 -2.38 13.39 5.57
C HIS A 33 -2.30 13.17 7.09
N GLN A 34 -1.34 13.87 7.71
CA GLN A 34 -1.14 13.78 9.15
C GLN A 34 -2.41 14.16 9.92
N GLY A 35 -2.82 13.29 10.85
CA GLY A 35 -4.00 13.49 11.70
C GLY A 35 -5.31 12.98 11.09
N GLU A 36 -5.30 12.47 9.86
CA GLU A 36 -6.49 11.84 9.29
C GLU A 36 -6.76 10.45 9.90
N PHE A 37 -8.05 10.10 9.98
CA PHE A 37 -8.50 8.78 10.38
C PHE A 37 -9.30 8.16 9.23
N VAL A 38 -8.75 7.12 8.62
CA VAL A 38 -9.29 6.50 7.40
C VAL A 38 -9.76 5.08 7.68
N GLY A 39 -11.00 4.76 7.32
CA GLY A 39 -11.57 3.42 7.37
C GLY A 39 -11.60 2.75 6.00
N ILE A 40 -10.97 1.57 5.86
CA ILE A 40 -11.03 0.76 4.64
C ILE A 40 -12.18 -0.25 4.77
N VAL A 41 -13.23 -0.09 3.98
CA VAL A 41 -14.44 -0.95 4.01
C VAL A 41 -14.69 -1.62 2.66
N GLY A 42 -15.41 -2.74 2.67
CA GLY A 42 -15.75 -3.49 1.46
C GLY A 42 -15.96 -4.98 1.72
N PRO A 43 -16.51 -5.74 0.74
CA PRO A 43 -16.80 -7.16 0.87
C PRO A 43 -15.57 -8.02 1.18
N ASN A 44 -15.78 -9.27 1.61
CA ASN A 44 -14.69 -10.24 1.73
C ASN A 44 -13.94 -10.38 0.38
N ASP A 45 -12.63 -10.61 0.46
CA ASP A 45 -11.73 -10.72 -0.69
C ASP A 45 -11.61 -9.49 -1.60
N SER A 46 -12.13 -8.32 -1.18
CA SER A 46 -11.96 -7.07 -1.93
C SER A 46 -10.55 -6.45 -1.86
N GLY A 47 -9.58 -7.13 -1.24
CA GLY A 47 -8.19 -6.67 -1.14
C GLY A 47 -7.86 -5.76 0.05
N LYS A 48 -8.79 -5.51 0.98
CA LYS A 48 -8.57 -4.61 2.14
C LYS A 48 -7.32 -4.95 2.95
N THR A 49 -7.19 -6.22 3.35
CA THR A 49 -6.02 -6.70 4.10
C THR A 49 -4.75 -6.56 3.27
N THR A 50 -4.82 -6.79 1.96
CA THR A 50 -3.67 -6.61 1.06
C THR A 50 -3.26 -5.14 0.97
N LEU A 51 -4.21 -4.20 0.90
CA LEU A 51 -3.93 -2.78 0.95
C LEU A 51 -3.29 -2.39 2.29
N ALA A 52 -3.88 -2.80 3.42
CA ALA A 52 -3.32 -2.53 4.75
C ALA A 52 -1.90 -3.10 4.92
N MET A 53 -1.65 -4.33 4.44
CA MET A 53 -0.30 -4.93 4.42
C MET A 53 0.66 -4.22 3.46
N SER A 54 0.17 -3.56 2.42
CA SER A 54 1.03 -2.75 1.53
C SER A 54 1.47 -1.47 2.23
N LEU A 55 0.59 -0.88 3.05
CA LEU A 55 0.86 0.35 3.81
C LEU A 55 1.83 0.17 4.98
N ASN A 56 2.06 -1.06 5.47
CA ASN A 56 3.06 -1.33 6.50
C ASN A 56 4.29 -2.07 5.97
N GLY A 57 4.41 -2.17 4.64
CA GLY A 57 5.53 -2.81 3.96
C GLY A 57 5.57 -4.34 4.00
N LEU A 58 4.62 -5.03 4.66
CA LEU A 58 4.54 -6.49 4.62
C LEU A 58 4.38 -7.00 3.18
N VAL A 59 3.55 -6.31 2.39
CA VAL A 59 3.57 -6.43 0.93
C VAL A 59 4.43 -5.28 0.41
N PRO A 60 5.52 -5.55 -0.34
CA PRO A 60 5.89 -6.85 -0.90
C PRO A 60 6.93 -7.65 -0.10
N ASN A 61 7.49 -7.14 1.00
CA ASN A 61 8.70 -7.71 1.62
C ASN A 61 8.54 -9.16 2.13
N ASN A 62 7.35 -9.53 2.63
CA ASN A 62 7.10 -10.81 3.28
C ASN A 62 6.25 -11.76 2.43
N TYR A 63 5.74 -11.32 1.28
CA TYR A 63 4.85 -12.09 0.43
C TYR A 63 5.35 -12.09 -1.02
N PRO A 64 5.65 -13.26 -1.61
CA PRO A 64 6.07 -13.33 -3.00
C PRO A 64 4.91 -12.94 -3.94
N GLY A 65 5.23 -12.22 -5.00
CA GLY A 65 4.26 -11.74 -5.96
C GLY A 65 4.80 -10.67 -6.90
N ALA A 66 3.89 -9.99 -7.58
CA ALA A 66 4.19 -8.88 -8.47
C ALA A 66 3.50 -7.60 -7.98
N MET A 67 4.27 -6.53 -7.88
CA MET A 67 3.80 -5.19 -7.57
C MET A 67 3.94 -4.27 -8.78
N GLN A 68 2.95 -3.41 -9.01
CA GLN A 68 3.08 -2.23 -9.86
C GLN A 68 2.61 -1.00 -9.09
N GLY A 69 3.05 0.18 -9.49
CA GLY A 69 2.80 1.41 -8.75
C GLY A 69 3.77 1.58 -7.58
N ARG A 70 3.40 2.46 -6.64
CA ARG A 70 4.25 2.85 -5.51
C ARG A 70 3.42 3.00 -4.23
N VAL A 71 4.04 2.67 -3.10
CA VAL A 71 3.54 3.00 -1.75
C VAL A 71 4.67 3.67 -1.01
N VAL A 72 4.42 4.88 -0.50
CA VAL A 72 5.37 5.67 0.29
C VAL A 72 4.73 5.94 1.64
N VAL A 73 5.47 5.72 2.72
CA VAL A 73 5.05 5.94 4.11
C VAL A 73 6.14 6.74 4.79
N ASP A 74 5.83 7.92 5.33
CA ASP A 74 6.79 8.82 5.96
C ASP A 74 8.06 9.05 5.11
N GLY A 75 7.88 9.16 3.79
CA GLY A 75 8.96 9.34 2.81
C GLY A 75 9.69 8.07 2.39
N MET A 76 9.33 6.90 2.93
CA MET A 76 9.96 5.60 2.66
C MET A 76 9.17 4.80 1.63
N ASP A 77 9.78 4.41 0.49
CA ASP A 77 9.16 3.46 -0.45
C ASP A 77 9.17 2.06 0.16
N THR A 78 8.00 1.44 0.26
CA THR A 78 7.87 0.13 0.94
C THR A 78 8.56 -1.02 0.22
N ARG A 79 9.02 -0.83 -1.03
CA ARG A 79 9.85 -1.79 -1.77
C ARG A 79 11.34 -1.66 -1.48
N GLU A 80 11.77 -0.50 -0.99
CA GLU A 80 13.18 -0.16 -0.83
C GLU A 80 13.62 -0.25 0.64
N HIS A 81 12.67 -0.34 1.57
CA HIS A 81 12.92 -0.41 3.01
C HIS A 81 12.25 -1.65 3.62
N SER A 82 12.88 -2.17 4.65
CA SER A 82 12.38 -3.32 5.40
C SER A 82 11.16 -2.96 6.23
N VAL A 83 10.37 -3.96 6.59
CA VAL A 83 9.20 -3.79 7.49
C VAL A 83 9.61 -3.17 8.83
N ALA A 84 10.82 -3.45 9.31
CA ALA A 84 11.32 -2.91 10.57
C ALA A 84 11.70 -1.42 10.48
N GLU A 85 12.03 -0.91 9.30
CA GLU A 85 12.32 0.51 9.07
C GLU A 85 11.05 1.35 8.92
N ILE A 86 9.98 0.74 8.42
CA ILE A 86 8.67 1.38 8.20
C ILE A 86 7.83 1.43 9.50
N ALA A 87 8.18 0.64 10.52
CA ALA A 87 7.41 0.44 11.75
C ALA A 87 7.73 1.43 12.89
#